data_AF-A4ARM8-F1
#
_entry.id   AF-A4ARM8-F1
#
_cell.length_a   1.000
_cell.length_b   1.000
_cell.length_c   1.000
_cell.angle_alpha   90.00
_cell.angle_beta   90.00
_cell.angle_gamma   90.00
#
_symmetry.space_group_name_H-M   'P 1'
#
loop_
_entity.id
_entity.type
_entity.pdbx_description
1 polymer ?
#
loop_
_entity_poly.entity_id
_entity_poly.type
_entity_poly.pdbx_seq_one_letter_code
_entity_poly.pdbx_strand_id
1 'polypeptide(L)'
;MKTELNFKRPFLNLFIAILFLTSPELIGQEKISVDLKDFKVIVEKTDNGIRMKGVEGSAWSDLSFSLNAYQSQAVDEYGMAKLDDVSLDKDNNLADFLFTITKTENGLELKGIEGTAWTELSFALAENKKQAINQLGMTSMN
;
A
#
# COMPACT_ATOMS: atom_id res chain seq x y z
N MET A 1 -74.17 39.95 -17.05
CA MET A 1 -73.50 38.96 -16.19
C MET A 1 -72.25 38.47 -16.89
N LYS A 2 -71.08 38.78 -16.33
CA LYS A 2 -69.80 38.03 -16.37
C LYS A 2 -68.70 38.99 -15.91
N THR A 3 -68.22 38.73 -14.71
CA THR A 3 -67.21 39.48 -13.95
C THR A 3 -65.83 39.01 -14.43
N GLU A 4 -64.96 39.92 -14.85
CA GLU A 4 -63.56 39.58 -15.11
C GLU A 4 -62.69 40.04 -13.94
N LEU A 5 -62.11 39.04 -13.26
CA LEU A 5 -61.36 39.16 -12.03
C LEU A 5 -59.93 39.64 -12.37
N ASN A 6 -59.56 40.84 -11.95
CA ASN A 6 -58.22 41.38 -12.10
C ASN A 6 -57.26 40.74 -11.09
N PHE A 7 -56.58 39.66 -11.49
CA PHE A 7 -55.58 38.98 -10.65
C PHE A 7 -54.16 39.43 -11.04
N LYS A 8 -53.67 40.49 -10.39
CA LYS A 8 -52.25 40.85 -10.41
C LYS A 8 -51.50 39.99 -9.39
N ARG A 9 -50.73 39.01 -9.85
CA ARG A 9 -49.52 38.47 -9.20
C ARG A 9 -48.32 39.00 -10.00
N PRO A 10 -47.07 39.10 -9.50
CA PRO A 10 -46.41 38.28 -8.47
C PRO A 10 -45.66 39.18 -7.44
N PHE A 11 -45.10 38.74 -6.31
CA PHE A 11 -43.95 37.86 -6.20
C PHE A 11 -43.87 37.28 -4.79
N LEU A 12 -43.70 35.98 -4.81
CA LEU A 12 -43.34 35.06 -3.75
C LEU A 12 -42.03 35.50 -3.07
N ASN A 13 -42.09 36.03 -1.85
CA ASN A 13 -40.91 36.22 -1.00
C ASN A 13 -41.08 35.42 0.29
N LEU A 14 -40.75 34.13 0.24
CA LEU A 14 -40.23 33.40 1.39
C LEU A 14 -39.43 32.19 0.89
N PHE A 15 -38.20 32.43 0.49
CA PHE A 15 -37.21 31.39 0.24
C PHE A 15 -35.92 31.84 0.94
N ILE A 16 -35.78 31.52 2.23
CA ILE A 16 -34.48 31.58 2.91
C ILE A 16 -34.31 30.28 3.71
N ALA A 17 -33.53 29.40 3.07
CA ALA A 17 -32.52 28.52 3.63
C ALA A 17 -32.84 27.75 4.92
N ILE A 18 -33.25 26.48 4.76
CA ILE A 18 -32.88 25.43 5.72
C ILE A 18 -32.25 24.30 4.91
N LEU A 19 -30.98 24.47 4.54
CA LEU A 19 -30.15 23.40 4.04
C LEU A 19 -28.80 23.50 4.75
N PHE A 20 -28.31 22.33 5.19
CA PHE A 20 -27.00 22.04 5.77
C PHE A 20 -26.84 22.21 7.29
N LEU A 21 -27.52 21.35 8.06
CA LEU A 21 -26.99 20.85 9.33
C LEU A 21 -27.09 19.33 9.36
N THR A 22 -26.36 18.67 8.48
CA THR A 22 -25.92 17.29 8.70
C THR A 22 -24.42 17.29 8.47
N SER A 23 -23.65 17.54 9.52
CA SER A 23 -22.25 17.13 9.52
C SER A 23 -22.25 15.61 9.28
N PRO A 24 -21.56 15.08 8.26
CA PRO A 24 -21.26 13.66 8.28
C PRO A 24 -20.48 13.43 9.57
N GLU A 25 -21.01 12.63 10.48
CA GLU A 25 -20.20 12.06 11.54
C GLU A 25 -19.08 11.28 10.83
N LEU A 26 -17.88 11.82 10.88
CA LEU A 26 -16.68 11.06 10.55
C LEU A 26 -16.67 9.91 11.56
N ILE A 27 -17.14 8.73 11.13
CA ILE A 27 -16.87 7.49 11.82
C ILE A 27 -15.36 7.38 11.87
N GLY A 28 -14.79 7.73 13.03
CA GLY A 28 -13.38 7.55 13.29
C GLY A 28 -13.09 6.07 13.08
N GLN A 29 -12.23 5.77 12.11
CA GLN A 29 -11.76 4.40 11.91
C GLN A 29 -11.20 3.93 13.25
N GLU A 30 -11.75 2.84 13.77
CA GLU A 30 -11.17 2.12 14.89
C GLU A 30 -9.74 1.79 14.49
N LYS A 31 -8.78 2.52 15.07
CA LYS A 31 -7.36 2.21 14.90
C LYS A 31 -7.11 0.93 15.67
N ILE A 32 -7.39 -0.20 15.03
CA ILE A 32 -6.65 -1.42 15.34
C ILE A 32 -5.20 -1.03 15.05
N SER A 33 -4.45 -0.71 16.09
CA SER A 33 -3.00 -0.62 15.98
C SER A 33 -2.54 -2.02 15.66
N VAL A 34 -2.44 -2.34 14.37
CA VAL A 34 -1.78 -3.55 13.93
C VAL A 34 -0.35 -3.40 14.40
N ASP A 35 0.04 -4.23 15.35
CA ASP A 35 1.41 -4.29 15.86
C ASP A 35 2.28 -4.91 14.76
N LEU A 36 2.76 -4.06 13.85
CA LEU A 36 3.63 -4.46 12.77
C LEU A 36 5.04 -4.60 13.31
N LYS A 37 5.59 -5.81 13.24
CA LYS A 37 6.99 -6.02 13.56
C LYS A 37 7.89 -5.29 12.56
N ASP A 38 8.98 -4.73 13.08
CA ASP A 38 9.92 -3.96 12.28
C ASP A 38 10.74 -4.89 11.36
N PHE A 39 10.84 -4.52 10.08
CA PHE A 39 11.79 -5.13 9.15
C PHE A 39 12.46 -4.06 8.31
N LYS A 40 13.61 -4.39 7.73
CA LYS A 40 14.27 -3.55 6.74
C LYS A 40 14.90 -4.40 5.67
N VAL A 41 14.47 -4.18 4.43
CA VAL A 41 15.01 -4.83 3.24
C VAL A 41 15.53 -3.78 2.27
N ILE A 42 16.72 -4.01 1.72
CA ILE A 42 17.29 -3.20 0.65
C ILE A 42 17.12 -3.96 -0.65
N VAL A 43 16.39 -3.39 -1.60
CA VAL A 43 16.20 -3.91 -2.96
C VAL A 43 17.21 -3.24 -3.88
N GLU A 44 17.95 -4.05 -4.65
CA GLU A 44 18.94 -3.61 -5.61
C GLU A 44 18.64 -4.22 -6.98
N LYS A 45 18.63 -3.37 -8.01
CA LYS A 45 18.59 -3.84 -9.39
C LYS A 45 19.99 -4.20 -9.84
N THR A 46 20.14 -5.38 -10.45
CA THR A 46 21.42 -5.89 -10.97
C THR A 46 21.25 -6.33 -12.42
N ASP A 47 22.36 -6.46 -13.13
CA ASP A 47 22.39 -6.89 -14.53
C ASP A 47 21.64 -8.22 -14.77
N ASN A 48 21.60 -9.10 -13.75
CA ASN A 48 21.04 -10.45 -13.84
C ASN A 48 19.68 -10.62 -13.12
N GLY A 49 19.13 -9.56 -12.52
CA GLY A 49 17.89 -9.64 -11.76
C GLY A 49 17.84 -8.70 -10.56
N ILE A 50 17.28 -9.19 -9.45
CA ILE A 50 17.14 -8.45 -8.21
C ILE A 50 18.02 -9.08 -7.14
N ARG A 51 18.74 -8.24 -6.40
CA ARG A 51 19.36 -8.59 -5.13
C ARG A 51 18.61 -7.92 -4.01
N MET A 52 18.33 -8.66 -2.95
CA MET A 52 17.77 -8.12 -1.73
C MET A 52 18.74 -8.35 -0.58
N LYS A 53 18.87 -7.35 0.30
CA LYS A 53 19.62 -7.48 1.55
C LYS A 53 18.69 -7.31 2.74
N GLY A 54 18.60 -8.35 3.57
CA GLY A 54 17.88 -8.32 4.84
C GLY A 54 18.74 -7.63 5.89
N VAL A 55 18.27 -6.49 6.40
CA VAL A 55 18.97 -5.72 7.43
C VAL A 55 18.38 -6.01 8.80
N GLU A 56 17.06 -6.20 8.86
CA GLU A 56 16.30 -6.47 10.08
C GLU A 56 15.03 -7.25 9.75
N GLY A 57 14.58 -8.10 10.67
CA GLY A 57 13.30 -8.81 10.58
C GLY A 57 13.30 -10.04 9.66
N SER A 58 14.44 -10.41 9.06
CA SER A 58 14.59 -11.56 8.16
C SER A 58 15.62 -12.57 8.67
N ALA A 59 15.38 -13.86 8.41
CA ALA A 59 16.31 -14.96 8.67
C ALA A 59 17.50 -14.98 7.70
N TRP A 60 17.38 -14.25 6.59
CA TRP A 60 18.37 -14.15 5.54
C TRP A 60 19.03 -12.77 5.52
N SER A 61 20.30 -12.73 5.14
CA SER A 61 21.08 -11.49 4.95
C SER A 61 21.13 -11.06 3.49
N ASP A 62 21.23 -12.00 2.56
CA ASP A 62 21.28 -11.75 1.12
C ASP A 62 20.40 -12.75 0.36
N LEU A 63 19.59 -12.24 -0.56
CA LEU A 63 18.87 -13.01 -1.58
C LEU A 63 19.20 -12.46 -2.95
N SER A 64 19.28 -13.32 -3.95
CA SER A 64 19.46 -12.91 -5.34
C SER A 64 18.72 -13.86 -6.25
N PHE A 65 17.93 -13.30 -7.17
CA PHE A 65 17.14 -14.07 -8.10
C PHE A 65 16.86 -13.27 -9.38
N SER A 66 16.67 -13.99 -10.48
CA SER A 66 16.21 -13.40 -11.73
C SER A 66 14.70 -13.19 -11.68
N LEU A 67 14.24 -12.06 -12.23
CA LEU A 67 12.83 -11.70 -12.27
C LEU A 67 12.42 -11.43 -13.72
N ASN A 68 11.53 -12.26 -14.24
CA ASN A 68 10.97 -12.06 -15.58
C ASN A 68 10.00 -10.87 -15.56
N ALA A 69 9.86 -10.19 -16.70
CA ALA A 69 8.92 -9.09 -16.83
C ALA A 69 7.49 -9.58 -16.55
N TYR A 70 6.76 -8.83 -15.73
CA TYR A 70 5.37 -9.10 -15.32
C TYR A 70 5.14 -10.43 -14.60
N GLN A 71 6.21 -11.12 -14.18
CA GLN A 71 6.13 -12.28 -13.31
C GLN A 71 6.50 -11.87 -11.89
N SER A 72 5.61 -12.16 -10.95
CA SER A 72 5.80 -11.84 -9.54
C SER A 72 6.60 -12.93 -8.83
N GLN A 73 7.48 -12.53 -7.92
CA GLN A 73 8.13 -13.41 -6.94
C GLN A 73 7.68 -13.01 -5.54
N ALA A 74 7.19 -13.97 -4.74
CA ALA A 74 6.89 -13.74 -3.33
C ALA A 74 8.15 -13.83 -2.47
N VAL A 75 8.25 -12.98 -1.46
CA VAL A 75 9.37 -12.92 -0.52
C VAL A 75 8.81 -12.72 0.88
N ASP A 76 9.31 -13.50 1.83
CA ASP A 76 8.96 -13.45 3.24
C ASP A 76 10.21 -13.38 4.15
N GLU A 77 10.00 -13.45 5.46
CA GLU A 77 11.07 -13.42 6.47
C GLU A 77 12.08 -14.57 6.32
N TYR A 78 11.73 -15.67 5.64
CA TYR A 78 12.59 -16.84 5.45
C TYR A 78 13.25 -16.89 4.07
N GLY A 79 12.70 -16.19 3.07
CA GLY A 79 13.36 -16.01 1.79
C GLY A 79 12.41 -15.84 0.62
N MET A 80 12.71 -16.50 -0.50
CA MET A 80 11.75 -16.63 -1.60
C MET A 80 10.65 -17.61 -1.19
N ALA A 81 9.40 -17.17 -1.29
CA ALA A 81 8.24 -17.95 -0.89
C ALA A 81 7.40 -18.34 -2.12
N LYS A 82 6.47 -19.27 -1.89
CA LYS A 82 5.31 -19.48 -2.77
C LYS A 82 4.06 -19.05 -2.00
N LEU A 83 3.14 -18.37 -2.67
CA LEU A 83 1.95 -17.81 -2.01
C LEU A 83 1.03 -18.89 -1.41
N ASP A 84 1.09 -20.11 -1.91
CA ASP A 84 0.32 -21.27 -1.45
C ASP A 84 1.05 -22.12 -0.39
N ASP A 85 2.29 -21.75 -0.04
CA ASP A 85 3.19 -22.53 0.84
C ASP A 85 3.95 -21.59 1.80
N VAL A 86 3.20 -20.72 2.47
CA VAL A 86 3.74 -19.78 3.47
C VAL A 86 3.78 -20.48 4.83
N SER A 87 4.89 -20.35 5.56
CA SER A 87 5.02 -20.94 6.90
C SER A 87 3.93 -20.42 7.83
N LEU A 88 3.19 -21.34 8.44
CA LEU A 88 2.25 -21.05 9.52
C LEU A 88 2.94 -20.93 10.89
N ASP A 89 4.15 -21.49 11.01
CA ASP A 89 4.96 -21.38 12.22
C ASP A 89 5.81 -20.11 12.15
N LYS A 90 5.50 -19.16 13.03
CA LYS A 90 6.11 -17.83 13.07
C LYS A 90 7.16 -17.76 14.18
N ASP A 91 8.38 -17.37 13.84
CA ASP A 91 9.42 -17.10 14.82
C ASP A 91 9.20 -15.72 15.43
N ASN A 92 9.11 -15.64 16.76
CA ASN A 92 8.90 -14.39 17.48
C ASN A 92 10.03 -13.37 17.26
N ASN A 93 11.21 -13.79 16.78
CA ASN A 93 12.34 -12.92 16.49
C ASN A 93 12.35 -12.37 15.06
N LEU A 94 11.44 -12.82 14.19
CA LEU A 94 11.30 -12.37 12.80
C LEU A 94 10.04 -11.53 12.63
N ALA A 95 9.99 -10.76 11.53
CA ALA A 95 9.01 -9.71 11.35
C ALA A 95 7.71 -10.13 10.64
N ASP A 96 7.53 -11.43 10.35
CA ASP A 96 6.31 -12.02 9.77
C ASP A 96 5.76 -11.22 8.57
N PHE A 97 6.62 -10.87 7.61
CA PHE A 97 6.22 -10.12 6.43
C PHE A 97 6.05 -11.02 5.22
N LEU A 98 5.13 -10.67 4.34
CA LEU A 98 4.98 -11.30 3.03
C LEU A 98 4.62 -10.24 2.00
N PHE A 99 5.43 -10.14 0.95
CA PHE A 99 5.12 -9.30 -0.19
C PHE A 99 5.54 -9.98 -1.49
N THR A 100 5.03 -9.49 -2.61
CA THR A 100 5.52 -9.86 -3.93
C THR A 100 6.30 -8.72 -4.54
N ILE A 101 7.24 -9.05 -5.43
CA ILE A 101 7.94 -8.08 -6.28
C ILE A 101 7.75 -8.46 -7.75
N THR A 102 7.46 -7.47 -8.58
CA THR A 102 7.21 -7.62 -10.01
C THR A 102 7.98 -6.57 -10.77
N LYS A 103 8.66 -6.97 -11.84
CA LYS A 103 9.24 -6.04 -12.81
C LYS A 103 8.17 -5.59 -13.79
N THR A 104 7.93 -4.30 -13.89
CA THR A 104 6.98 -3.68 -14.83
C THR A 104 7.73 -2.85 -15.88
N GLU A 105 6.99 -2.28 -16.83
CA GLU A 105 7.55 -1.28 -17.77
C GLU A 105 8.10 -0.03 -17.07
N ASN A 106 7.50 0.37 -15.94
CA ASN A 106 7.81 1.62 -15.25
C ASN A 106 8.79 1.45 -14.08
N GLY A 107 9.13 0.21 -13.71
CA GLY A 107 10.06 -0.07 -12.61
C GLY A 107 9.76 -1.36 -11.88
N LEU A 108 9.80 -1.28 -10.55
CA LEU A 108 9.44 -2.37 -9.65
C LEU A 108 8.12 -2.03 -8.97
N GLU A 109 7.22 -3.00 -8.96
CA GLU A 109 5.98 -2.98 -8.19
C GLU A 109 6.10 -4.03 -7.10
N LEU A 110 5.85 -3.63 -5.85
CA LEU A 110 5.75 -4.52 -4.72
C LEU A 110 4.33 -4.51 -4.19
N LYS A 111 3.77 -5.69 -3.92
CA LYS A 111 2.43 -5.82 -3.31
C LYS A 111 2.53 -6.48 -1.95
N GLY A 112 2.07 -5.78 -0.93
CA GLY A 112 2.06 -6.22 0.46
C GLY A 112 0.90 -7.19 0.69
N ILE A 113 1.16 -8.28 1.40
CA ILE A 113 0.18 -9.33 1.71
C ILE A 113 0.07 -9.51 3.23
N GLU A 114 1.20 -9.55 3.94
CA GLU A 114 1.27 -9.68 5.40
C GLU A 114 2.41 -8.79 5.94
N GLY A 115 2.28 -8.30 7.17
CA GLY A 115 3.35 -7.56 7.86
C GLY A 115 3.68 -6.19 7.25
N THR A 116 2.82 -5.64 6.39
CA THR A 116 3.02 -4.33 5.75
C THR A 116 1.82 -3.40 5.95
N ALA A 117 2.08 -2.12 6.23
CA ALA A 117 1.05 -1.07 6.28
C ALA A 117 0.58 -0.63 4.89
N TRP A 118 1.33 -0.99 3.84
CA TRP A 118 1.06 -0.66 2.46
C TRP A 118 0.55 -1.89 1.71
N THR A 119 -0.36 -1.65 0.78
CA THR A 119 -0.85 -2.67 -0.17
C THR A 119 0.01 -2.72 -1.42
N GLU A 120 0.57 -1.58 -1.83
CA GLU A 120 1.41 -1.46 -3.03
C GLU A 120 2.48 -0.38 -2.84
N LEU A 121 3.69 -0.66 -3.33
CA LEU A 121 4.75 0.32 -3.57
C LEU A 121 5.20 0.19 -5.02
N SER A 122 5.35 1.31 -5.71
CA SER A 122 5.84 1.32 -7.08
C SER A 122 6.91 2.39 -7.25
N PHE A 123 8.05 2.00 -7.79
CA PHE A 123 9.18 2.91 -7.98
C PHE A 123 10.09 2.47 -9.13
N ALA A 124 10.63 3.46 -9.83
CA ALA A 124 11.70 3.24 -10.81
C ALA A 124 13.03 3.05 -10.09
N LEU A 125 13.80 2.04 -10.49
CA LEU A 125 15.14 1.80 -9.97
C LEU A 125 16.11 1.62 -11.14
N ALA A 126 17.06 2.56 -11.27
CA ALA A 126 18.09 2.45 -12.30
C ALA A 126 19.06 1.29 -11.99
N GLU A 127 19.84 0.88 -13.00
CA GLU A 127 20.78 -0.23 -12.86
C GLU A 127 21.79 0.00 -11.74
N ASN A 128 22.06 -1.03 -10.92
CA ASN A 128 22.93 -0.97 -9.75
C ASN A 128 22.53 0.08 -8.70
N LYS A 129 21.28 0.55 -8.72
CA LYS A 129 20.71 1.41 -7.67
C LYS A 129 19.93 0.59 -6.66
N LYS A 130 19.77 1.19 -5.47
CA LYS A 130 19.17 0.55 -4.30
C LYS A 130 18.03 1.39 -3.75
N GLN A 131 17.02 0.71 -3.20
CA GLN A 131 15.91 1.31 -2.46
C GLN A 131 15.69 0.50 -1.19
N ALA A 132 15.65 1.15 -0.03
CA ALA A 132 15.26 0.50 1.21
C ALA A 132 13.74 0.54 1.38
N ILE A 133 13.19 -0.53 1.92
CA ILE A 133 11.77 -0.65 2.29
C ILE A 133 11.65 -1.22 3.70
N ASN A 134 10.56 -0.88 4.36
CA ASN A 134 10.15 -1.42 5.65
C ASN A 134 8.63 -1.62 5.69
N GLN A 135 8.11 -1.99 6.85
CA GLN A 135 6.69 -2.22 7.10
C GLN A 135 5.83 -0.98 6.81
N LEU A 136 6.40 0.23 6.85
CA LEU A 136 5.70 1.49 6.60
C LEU A 136 5.82 2.00 5.16
N GLY A 137 6.78 1.51 4.38
CA GLY A 137 6.92 1.86 2.97
C GLY A 137 8.38 1.99 2.51
N MET A 138 8.62 2.86 1.54
CA MET A 138 9.99 3.22 1.13
C MET A 138 10.67 4.06 2.21
N THR A 139 11.92 3.73 2.53
CA THR A 139 12.71 4.43 3.54
C THR A 139 14.11 4.78 3.03
N SER A 140 14.84 5.56 3.81
CA SER A 140 16.24 5.89 3.55
C SER A 140 17.17 4.71 3.86
N MET A 141 18.36 4.72 3.25
CA MET A 141 19.37 3.67 3.43
C MET A 141 20.13 3.77 4.77
N ASN A 142 19.87 4.82 5.56
CA ASN A 142 20.59 5.16 6.80
C ASN A 142 20.31 4.18 7.93
#